data_AF-S9Q5C8-F1
#
_entry.id   AF-S9Q5C8-F1
#
_cell.length_a   1.000
_cell.length_b   1.000
_cell.length_c   1.000
_cell.angle_alpha   90.00
_cell.angle_beta   90.00
_cell.angle_gamma   90.00
#
_symmetry.space_group_name_H-M   'P 1'
#
loop_
_entity.id
_entity.type
_entity.pdbx_description
1 polymer ?
#
loop_
_entity_poly.entity_id
_entity_poly.type
_entity_poly.pdbx_seq_one_letter_code
_entity_poly.pdbx_strand_id
1 'polypeptide(L)' 'MLTLPGGTAAYTVHGGECGGDFGMQGAYEAVCNWIREHGHETQGPPYEVYLFEQGNTDDTADYRTEVAWLIR' A
#
# COMPACT_ATOMS: atom_id res chain seq x y z
N MET A 1 23.33 5.82 -3.67
CA MET A 1 22.37 4.70 -3.57
C MET A 1 21.27 5.17 -2.64
N LEU A 2 20.03 5.24 -3.10
CA LEU A 2 18.88 5.56 -2.25
C LEU A 2 18.45 4.25 -1.56
N THR A 3 18.22 4.28 -0.26
CA THR A 3 17.77 3.10 0.50
C THR A 3 16.52 3.44 1.29
N LEU A 4 15.54 2.55 1.29
CA LEU A 4 14.38 2.67 2.18
C LEU A 4 14.79 2.31 3.62
N PRO A 5 14.27 3.01 4.64
CA PRO A 5 14.50 2.63 6.03
C PRO A 5 13.92 1.24 6.31
N GLY A 6 14.69 0.40 7.00
CA GLY A 6 14.21 -0.90 7.47
C GLY A 6 13.44 -0.79 8.78
N GLY A 7 12.47 -1.66 8.99
CA GLY A 7 11.67 -1.73 10.22
C GLY A 7 10.49 -2.69 10.09
N THR A 8 9.70 -2.82 11.16
CA THR A 8 8.42 -3.54 11.12
C THR A 8 7.43 -2.72 10.32
N ALA A 9 6.74 -3.36 9.36
CA ALA A 9 5.75 -2.71 8.53
C ALA A 9 4.38 -3.39 8.66
N ALA A 10 3.31 -2.59 8.70
CA ALA A 10 1.97 -3.04 8.38
C ALA A 10 1.67 -2.69 6.92
N TYR A 11 1.08 -3.62 6.18
CA TYR A 11 0.79 -3.41 4.76
C TYR A 11 -0.54 -4.03 4.34
N THR A 12 -1.06 -3.56 3.22
CA THR A 12 -2.17 -4.18 2.48
C THR A 12 -1.88 -4.11 0.98
N VAL A 13 -2.55 -4.94 0.18
CA VAL A 13 -2.43 -4.96 -1.28
C VAL A 13 -3.77 -4.59 -1.90
N HIS A 14 -3.80 -3.47 -2.62
CA HIS A 14 -4.90 -3.05 -3.49
C HIS A 14 -4.90 -3.86 -4.78
N GLY A 15 -6.08 -4.31 -5.20
CA GLY A 15 -6.28 -4.96 -6.49
C GLY A 15 -7.04 -4.04 -7.44
N GLY A 16 -6.56 -3.90 -8.67
CA GLY A 16 -7.19 -3.10 -9.71
C GLY A 16 -6.56 -1.72 -9.90
N GLU A 17 -7.21 -0.89 -10.69
CA GLU A 17 -6.73 0.46 -11.02
C GLU A 17 -6.65 1.38 -9.80
N CYS A 18 -5.57 2.16 -9.71
CA CYS A 18 -5.40 3.16 -8.65
C CYS A 18 -6.24 4.44 -8.88
N GLY A 19 -6.67 4.71 -10.13
CA GLY A 19 -7.37 5.94 -10.53
C GLY A 19 -8.87 5.79 -10.80
N GLY A 20 -9.44 4.59 -10.63
CA GLY A 20 -10.87 4.32 -10.84
C GLY A 20 -11.75 4.79 -9.67
N ASP A 21 -13.06 4.49 -9.73
CA ASP A 21 -14.09 4.99 -8.81
C ASP A 21 -13.82 4.73 -7.31
N PHE A 22 -13.07 3.68 -6.98
CA PHE A 22 -12.71 3.33 -5.60
C PHE A 22 -11.28 3.74 -5.21
N GLY A 23 -10.43 4.04 -6.19
CA GLY A 23 -9.03 4.44 -6.03
C GLY A 23 -8.23 3.62 -5.02
N MET A 24 -7.19 4.24 -4.46
CA MET A 24 -6.36 3.66 -3.39
C MET A 24 -6.91 3.92 -1.97
N GLN A 25 -7.99 4.68 -1.83
CA GLN A 25 -8.48 5.15 -0.53
C GLN A 25 -8.78 3.99 0.43
N GLY A 26 -9.48 2.96 -0.05
CA GLY A 26 -9.81 1.79 0.77
C GLY A 26 -8.57 1.03 1.27
N ALA A 27 -7.48 1.02 0.50
CA ALA A 27 -6.23 0.40 0.92
C ALA A 27 -5.57 1.17 2.08
N TYR A 28 -5.51 2.49 2.01
CA TYR A 28 -5.00 3.30 3.12
C TYR A 28 -5.87 3.15 4.37
N GLU A 29 -7.19 3.19 4.21
CA GLU A 29 -8.13 3.04 5.34
C GLU A 29 -7.98 1.66 6.01
N ALA A 30 -7.85 0.59 5.22
CA ALA A 30 -7.68 -0.77 5.73
C ALA A 30 -6.42 -0.90 6.60
N VAL A 31 -5.27 -0.45 6.10
CA VAL A 31 -4.01 -0.56 6.86
C VAL A 31 -3.98 0.40 8.06
N CYS A 32 -4.50 1.62 7.94
CA CYS A 32 -4.57 2.57 9.06
C CYS A 32 -5.51 2.06 10.18
N ASN A 33 -6.64 1.46 9.81
CA ASN A 33 -7.55 0.84 10.79
C ASN A 33 -6.87 -0.32 11.49
N TRP A 34 -6.20 -1.21 10.74
CA TRP A 34 -5.47 -2.32 11.34
C TRP A 34 -4.40 -1.85 12.32
N ILE A 35 -3.59 -0.85 11.94
CA ILE A 35 -2.55 -0.24 12.80
C ILE A 35 -3.17 0.24 14.12
N ARG A 36 -4.27 1.01 14.04
CA ARG A 36 -4.97 1.55 15.21
C ARG A 36 -5.57 0.46 16.09
N GLU A 37 -6.24 -0.52 15.50
CA GLU A 37 -6.90 -1.62 16.21
C GLU A 37 -5.90 -2.51 16.97
N HIS A 38 -4.66 -2.61 16.47
CA HIS A 38 -3.60 -3.40 17.07
C HIS A 38 -2.68 -2.59 17.99
N GLY A 39 -3.01 -1.32 18.26
CA GLY A 39 -2.28 -0.47 19.21
C GLY A 39 -0.91 -0.01 18.71
N HIS A 40 -0.69 -0.03 17.39
CA HIS A 40 0.54 0.44 16.78
C HIS A 40 0.48 1.93 16.42
N GLU A 41 1.65 2.55 16.27
CA GLU A 41 1.78 3.91 15.76
C GLU A 41 2.59 3.96 14.47
N THR A 42 2.19 4.79 13.51
CA THR A 42 2.90 4.99 12.25
C THR A 42 4.24 5.69 12.46
N GLN A 43 5.27 5.25 11.74
CA GLN A 43 6.58 5.88 11.66
C GLN A 43 6.80 6.49 10.27
N GLY A 44 6.45 7.76 10.12
CA GLY A 44 6.63 8.49 8.86
C GLY A 44 5.55 8.22 7.81
N PRO A 45 5.80 8.60 6.54
CA PRO A 45 4.84 8.44 5.46
C PRO A 45 4.70 6.98 5.01
N PRO A 46 3.60 6.62 4.32
CA PRO A 46 3.48 5.32 3.66
C PRO A 46 4.44 5.20 2.47
N TYR A 47 4.67 3.96 2.07
CA TYR A 47 5.25 3.60 0.79
C TYR A 47 4.19 2.91 -0.07
N GLU A 48 4.16 3.29 -1.35
CA GLU A 48 3.41 2.57 -2.38
C GLU A 48 4.37 1.79 -3.26
N VAL A 49 4.12 0.48 -3.37
CA VAL A 49 4.91 -0.40 -4.24
C VAL A 49 4.00 -0.95 -5.31
N TYR A 50 4.25 -0.54 -6.56
CA TYR A 50 3.54 -1.03 -7.72
C TYR A 50 4.12 -2.40 -8.11
N LEU A 51 3.37 -3.46 -7.83
CA LEU A 51 3.77 -4.86 -8.06
C LEU A 51 3.33 -5.37 -9.44
N PHE A 52 3.27 -4.46 -10.41
CA PHE A 52 2.93 -4.74 -11.80
C PHE A 52 3.73 -3.82 -12.72
N GLU A 53 3.90 -4.24 -13.95
CA GLU A 53 4.44 -3.40 -15.00
C GLU A 53 3.31 -2.68 -15.71
N GLN A 54 3.29 -1.35 -15.62
CA GLN A 54 2.33 -0.53 -16.36
C GLN A 54 2.47 -0.80 -17.86
N GLY A 55 1.39 -1.26 -18.49
CA GLY A 55 1.35 -1.57 -19.93
C GLY A 55 1.80 -2.97 -20.32
N ASN A 56 2.12 -3.87 -19.37
CA ASN A 56 2.41 -5.29 -19.65
C ASN A 56 1.24 -6.22 -19.29
N THR A 57 0.07 -5.67 -18.96
CA THR A 57 -1.13 -6.45 -18.65
C THR A 57 -2.32 -5.79 -19.33
N ASP A 58 -3.05 -6.58 -20.12
CA ASP A 58 -4.22 -6.11 -20.87
C ASP A 58 -5.44 -5.87 -19.96
N ASP A 59 -5.45 -6.46 -18.76
CA ASP A 59 -6.52 -6.32 -17.76
C ASP A 59 -6.04 -5.57 -16.51
N THR A 60 -6.53 -4.36 -16.33
CA THR A 60 -6.16 -3.53 -15.18
C THR A 60 -6.67 -4.06 -13.84
N ALA A 61 -7.59 -5.03 -13.83
CA ALA A 61 -8.00 -5.77 -12.64
C ALA A 61 -6.85 -6.58 -12.01
N ASP A 62 -5.82 -6.89 -12.79
CA ASP A 62 -4.64 -7.63 -12.32
C ASP A 62 -3.56 -6.74 -11.71
N TYR A 63 -3.73 -5.42 -11.75
CA TYR A 63 -2.83 -4.49 -11.07
C TYR A 63 -2.83 -4.76 -9.57
N ARG A 64 -1.63 -4.72 -8.97
CA ARG A 64 -1.41 -4.93 -7.54
C ARG A 64 -0.55 -3.80 -6.99
N THR A 65 -1.09 -3.02 -6.06
CA THR A 65 -0.33 -1.96 -5.38
C THR A 65 -0.30 -2.24 -3.90
N GLU A 66 0.90 -2.43 -3.36
CA GLU A 66 1.10 -2.52 -1.91
C GLU A 66 1.13 -1.12 -1.31
N VAL A 67 0.43 -0.94 -0.18
CA VAL A 67 0.54 0.24 0.68
C VAL A 67 1.11 -0.22 2.01
N ALA A 68 2.28 0.30 2.38
CA ALA A 68 3.01 -0.11 3.58
C ALA A 68 3.35 1.08 4.48
N TRP A 69 3.16 0.94 5.79
CA TRP A 69 3.64 1.86 6.81
C TRP A 69 4.62 1.17 7.74
N LEU A 70 5.74 1.84 8.02
CA LEU A 70 6.56 1.46 9.17
C LEU A 70 5.78 1.75 10.46
N ILE A 71 5.89 0.85 11.44
CA ILE A 71 5.15 0.93 12.71
C ILE A 71 6.07 0.71 13.92
N ARG A 72 5.67 1.25 15.07
CA ARG A 72 6.18 0.87 16.41
C ARG A 72 5.06 0.38 17.31
#